data_AF-A0AAW7VXR1-F1
#
_entry.id   AF-A0AAW7VXR1-F1
#
_cell.length_a   1.000
_cell.length_b   1.000
_cell.length_c   1.000
_cell.angle_alpha   90.00
_cell.angle_beta   90.00
_cell.angle_gamma   90.00
#
_symmetry.space_group_name_H-M   'P 1'
#
loop_
_entity.id
_entity.type
_entity.pdbx_description
1 polymer ?
#
loop_
_entity_poly.entity_id
_entity_poly.type
_entity_poly.pdbx_seq_one_letter_code
_entity_poly.pdbx_strand_id
1 'polypeptide(L)'
;MQPDDVRAVRMWAMNVGAYNFAFAFGLAVGLLMVNTGNAAGGTSIVLFCCASHVFLGFWLWVTEKRLWTSAIGQALIPGLAIVFYLLLG
;
A
#
# COMPACT_ATOMS: atom_id res chain seq x y z
N MET A 1 24.90 6.04 -15.65
CA MET A 1 24.10 4.83 -15.36
C MET A 1 24.47 3.81 -16.41
N GLN A 2 25.01 2.65 -16.01
CA GLN A 2 25.27 1.58 -16.96
C GLN A 2 23.94 0.98 -17.43
N PRO A 3 23.86 0.39 -18.64
CA PRO A 3 22.62 -0.20 -19.16
C PRO A 3 21.98 -1.22 -18.20
N ASP A 4 22.80 -1.95 -17.45
CA ASP A 4 22.35 -2.92 -16.46
C ASP A 4 21.64 -2.28 -15.25
N ASP A 5 22.08 -1.09 -14.82
CA ASP A 5 21.43 -0.34 -13.73
C ASP A 5 19.99 0.02 -14.11
N VAL A 6 19.79 0.47 -15.36
CA VAL A 6 18.47 0.85 -15.87
C VAL A 6 17.53 -0.36 -15.92
N ARG A 7 18.05 -1.52 -16.34
CA ARG A 7 17.29 -2.77 -16.39
C ARG A 7 16.91 -3.24 -14.99
N ALA A 8 17.83 -3.22 -14.04
CA ALA A 8 17.59 -3.62 -12.66
C ALA A 8 16.53 -2.73 -11.98
N VAL A 9 16.65 -1.41 -12.13
CA VAL A 9 15.66 -0.44 -11.59
C VAL A 9 14.28 -0.66 -12.21
N ARG A 10 14.21 -0.90 -13.53
CA ARG A 10 12.93 -1.18 -14.20
C ARG A 10 12.29 -2.47 -13.70
N MET A 11 13.06 -3.54 -13.56
CA MET A 11 12.57 -4.82 -13.01
C MET A 11 12.03 -4.63 -11.59
N TRP A 12 12.78 -3.93 -10.73
CA TRP A 12 12.36 -3.61 -9.37
C TRP A 12 11.07 -2.79 -9.33
N ALA A 13 10.99 -1.71 -10.12
CA ALA A 13 9.81 -0.84 -10.16
C ALA A 13 8.55 -1.59 -10.64
N MET A 14 8.69 -2.47 -11.63
CA MET A 14 7.58 -3.32 -12.09
C MET A 14 7.11 -4.29 -10.99
N ASN A 15 8.04 -4.89 -10.25
CA ASN A 15 7.71 -5.81 -9.17
C ASN A 15 7.02 -5.09 -8.00
N VAL A 16 7.49 -3.90 -7.62
CA VAL A 16 6.82 -3.04 -6.63
C VAL A 16 5.40 -2.67 -7.09
N GLY A 17 5.22 -2.34 -8.37
CA GLY A 17 3.91 -2.11 -8.95
C GLY A 17 2.97 -3.32 -8.82
N ALA A 18 3.48 -4.53 -9.08
CA ALA A 18 2.70 -5.77 -8.94
C ALA A 18 2.26 -6.02 -7.48
N TYR A 19 3.14 -5.77 -6.50
CA TYR A 19 2.76 -5.85 -5.08
C TYR A 19 1.66 -4.84 -4.72
N ASN A 20 1.78 -3.61 -5.18
CA ASN A 20 0.75 -2.58 -4.95
C ASN A 20 -0.60 -2.97 -5.56
N PHE A 21 -0.61 -3.60 -6.74
CA PHE A 21 -1.84 -4.15 -7.32
C PHE A 21 -2.43 -5.29 -6.50
N ALA A 22 -1.60 -6.19 -5.96
CA ALA A 22 -2.07 -7.26 -5.08
C ALA A 22 -2.73 -6.69 -3.80
N PHE A 23 -2.16 -5.65 -3.21
CA PHE A 23 -2.78 -4.94 -2.07
C PHE A 23 -4.08 -4.23 -2.45
N ALA A 24 -4.14 -3.60 -3.62
CA ALA A 24 -5.36 -2.98 -4.13
C ALA A 24 -6.48 -4.02 -4.32
N PHE A 25 -6.14 -5.22 -4.79
CA PHE A 25 -7.08 -6.34 -4.88
C PHE A 25 -7.55 -6.80 -3.50
N GLY A 26 -6.63 -6.93 -2.53
CA GLY A 26 -6.98 -7.24 -1.13
C GLY A 26 -7.95 -6.21 -0.53
N LEU A 27 -7.72 -4.92 -0.78
CA LEU A 27 -8.63 -3.83 -0.39
C LEU A 27 -10.02 -3.99 -1.00
N ALA A 28 -10.11 -4.27 -2.30
CA ALA A 28 -11.38 -4.49 -2.99
C ALA A 28 -12.15 -5.68 -2.40
N VAL A 29 -11.47 -6.79 -2.12
CA VAL A 29 -12.06 -7.97 -1.47
C VAL A 29 -12.53 -7.65 -0.05
N GLY A 30 -11.70 -6.96 0.74
CA GLY A 30 -12.06 -6.54 2.10
C GLY A 30 -13.29 -5.65 2.12
N LEU A 31 -13.36 -4.64 1.25
CA LEU A 31 -14.54 -3.78 1.10
C LEU A 31 -15.78 -4.55 0.64
N LEU A 32 -15.63 -5.51 -0.28
CA LEU A 32 -16.74 -6.37 -0.71
C LEU A 32 -17.27 -7.20 0.47
N MET A 33 -16.38 -7.74 1.31
CA MET A 33 -16.78 -8.50 2.50
C MET A 33 -17.52 -7.63 3.52
N VAL A 34 -17.09 -6.38 3.72
CA VAL A 34 -17.80 -5.43 4.58
C VAL A 34 -19.22 -5.21 4.06
N ASN A 35 -19.38 -5.02 2.75
CA ASN A 35 -20.69 -4.76 2.13
C ASN A 35 -21.59 -6.01 2.02
N THR A 36 -21.04 -7.22 2.10
CA THR A 36 -21.81 -8.48 1.98
C THR A 36 -22.14 -9.12 3.34
N GLY A 37 -21.90 -8.41 4.45
CA GLY A 37 -22.32 -8.82 5.80
C GLY A 37 -21.22 -9.44 6.67
N ASN A 38 -20.00 -9.61 6.15
CA ASN A 38 -18.84 -9.99 6.96
C ASN A 38 -17.95 -8.77 7.27
N ALA A 39 -18.51 -7.84 8.05
CA ALA A 39 -17.86 -6.59 8.41
C ALA A 39 -16.53 -6.80 9.14
N ALA A 40 -16.48 -7.66 10.17
CA ALA A 40 -15.27 -7.87 10.94
C ALA A 40 -14.11 -8.43 10.10
N GLY A 41 -14.38 -9.44 9.26
CA GLY A 41 -13.37 -10.02 8.37
C GLY A 41 -12.92 -9.04 7.30
N GLY A 42 -13.87 -8.36 6.65
CA GLY A 42 -13.57 -7.37 5.61
C GLY A 42 -12.75 -6.19 6.13
N THR A 43 -13.14 -5.63 7.27
CA THR A 43 -12.41 -4.53 7.93
C THR A 43 -10.99 -4.94 8.31
N SER A 44 -10.79 -6.16 8.81
CA SER A 44 -9.45 -6.67 9.16
C SER A 44 -8.52 -6.71 7.93
N ILE A 45 -9.02 -7.14 6.77
CA ILE A 45 -8.27 -7.16 5.52
C ILE A 45 -7.93 -5.74 5.06
N VAL A 46 -8.91 -4.83 5.06
CA VAL A 46 -8.71 -3.42 4.69
C VAL A 46 -7.62 -2.78 5.56
N LEU A 47 -7.72 -2.95 6.89
CA LEU A 47 -6.74 -2.41 7.83
C LEU A 47 -5.35 -3.01 7.63
N PHE A 48 -5.26 -4.32 7.38
CA PHE A 48 -3.98 -4.97 7.09
C PHE A 48 -3.33 -4.41 5.82
N CYS A 49 -4.10 -4.26 4.73
CA CYS A 49 -3.61 -3.66 3.49
C CYS A 49 -3.17 -2.20 3.72
N CYS A 50 -3.96 -1.42 4.47
CA CYS A 50 -3.62 -0.03 4.75
C CYS A 50 -2.35 0.09 5.60
N ALA A 51 -2.23 -0.71 6.66
CA ALA A 51 -1.06 -0.69 7.54
C ALA A 51 0.21 -1.11 6.79
N SER A 52 0.08 -2.11 5.91
CA SER A 52 1.18 -2.54 5.03
C SER A 52 1.65 -1.40 4.12
N HIS A 53 0.75 -0.63 3.53
CA HIS A 53 1.11 0.52 2.69
C HIS A 53 1.79 1.66 3.47
N VAL A 54 1.34 1.93 4.70
CA VAL A 54 2.02 2.89 5.58
C VAL A 54 3.44 2.43 5.90
N PHE A 55 3.61 1.16 6.27
CA PHE A 55 4.93 0.58 6.52
C PHE A 55 5.83 0.60 5.28
N LEU A 56 5.31 0.20 4.12
CA LEU A 56 6.06 0.20 2.86
C LEU A 56 6.44 1.62 2.43
N GLY A 57 5.57 2.62 2.63
CA GLY A 57 5.89 4.02 2.36
C GLY A 57 7.02 4.53 3.26
N PHE A 58 6.95 4.21 4.55
CA PHE A 58 8.05 4.49 5.48
C PHE A 58 9.36 3.80 5.04
N TRP A 59 9.30 2.53 4.68
CA TRP A 59 10.46 1.78 4.23
C TRP A 59 11.06 2.32 2.93
N LEU A 60 10.22 2.73 1.97
CA LEU A 60 10.66 3.35 0.73
C LEU A 60 11.38 4.68 1.00
N TRP A 61 10.89 5.47 1.96
CA TRP A 61 11.55 6.71 2.37
C TRP A 61 12.91 6.46 3.03
N VAL A 62 13.02 5.41 3.87
CA VAL A 62 14.29 5.01 4.51
C VAL A 62 15.31 4.54 3.48
N THR A 63 14.87 3.77 2.48
CA THR A 63 15.75 3.12 1.50
C THR A 63 16.15 4.03 0.35
N GLU A 64 15.25 4.88 -0.15
CA GLU A 64 15.52 5.80 -1.26
C GLU A 64 14.80 7.14 -1.05
N LYS A 65 15.51 8.09 -0.43
CA LYS A 65 14.97 9.42 -0.11
C LYS A 65 14.55 10.23 -1.34
N ARG A 66 15.11 9.94 -2.52
CA ARG A 66 14.72 10.62 -3.76
C ARG A 66 13.30 10.28 -4.18
N LEU A 67 12.76 9.15 -3.72
CA LEU A 67 11.40 8.68 -3.99
C LEU A 67 10.39 9.12 -2.92
N TRP A 68 10.69 10.18 -2.15
CA TRP A 68 9.82 10.68 -1.10
C TRP A 68 8.38 10.96 -1.57
N THR A 69 8.18 11.48 -2.79
CA THR A 69 6.85 11.71 -3.37
C THR A 69 6.06 10.40 -3.52
N SER A 70 6.73 9.33 -3.96
CA SER A 70 6.12 7.99 -4.09
C SER A 70 5.83 7.38 -2.72
N ALA A 71 6.73 7.57 -1.76
CA ALA A 71 6.55 7.14 -0.38
C ALA A 71 5.31 7.79 0.26
N ILE A 72 5.16 9.11 0.13
CA ILE A 72 3.98 9.83 0.59
C ILE A 72 2.74 9.37 -0.19
N GLY A 73 2.83 9.28 -1.52
CA GLY A 73 1.71 8.90 -2.38
C GLY A 73 1.11 7.55 -1.99
N GLN A 74 1.93 6.54 -1.69
CA GLN A 74 1.40 5.22 -1.32
C GLN A 74 0.96 5.11 0.14
N ALA A 75 1.47 5.94 1.06
CA ALA A 75 1.15 5.85 2.48
C ALA A 75 0.06 6.81 2.95
N LEU A 76 -0.14 7.95 2.27
CA LEU A 76 -1.02 9.02 2.73
C LEU A 76 -2.48 8.57 2.82
N ILE A 77 -3.05 8.11 1.71
CA ILE A 77 -4.47 7.69 1.68
C ILE A 77 -4.72 6.50 2.62
N PRO A 78 -3.87 5.45 2.63
CA PRO A 78 -4.03 4.36 3.58
C PRO A 78 -3.86 4.77 5.05
N GLY A 79 -2.94 5.68 5.34
CA GLY A 79 -2.74 6.23 6.69
C GLY A 79 -3.97 7.01 7.16
N LEU A 80 -4.54 7.85 6.30
CA LEU A 80 -5.79 8.55 6.59
C LEU A 80 -6.94 7.57 6.84
N ALA A 81 -7.06 6.51 6.05
CA ALA A 81 -8.09 5.50 6.25
C ALA A 81 -8.01 4.84 7.64
N ILE A 82 -6.80 4.52 8.12
CA ILE A 82 -6.59 4.00 9.48
C ILE A 82 -6.99 5.04 10.52
N VAL A 83 -6.54 6.29 10.37
CA VAL A 83 -6.89 7.36 11.33
C VAL A 83 -8.41 7.56 11.40
N PHE A 84 -9.09 7.62 10.26
CA PHE A 84 -10.55 7.72 10.21
C PHE A 84 -11.22 6.52 10.88
N TYR A 85 -10.74 5.31 10.62
CA TYR A 85 -11.28 4.11 11.26
C TYR A 85 -11.10 4.15 12.79
N LEU A 86 -9.95 4.58 13.29
CA LEU A 86 -9.70 4.68 14.73
C LEU A 86 -10.51 5.78 15.42
N LEU A 87 -10.92 6.83 14.69
CA LEU A 87 -11.68 7.95 15.23
C LEU A 87 -13.19 7.77 15.13
N LEU A 88 -13.68 7.06 14.10
CA LEU A 88 -15.11 7.00 13.75
C LEU A 88 -15.69 5.58 13.73
N GLY A 89 -14.84 4.54 13.73
CA GLY A 89 -15.22 3.13 13.71
C GLY A 89 -15.46 2.57 15.09
#